data_AF-A0A105TNT0-F1
#
_entry.id   AF-A0A105TNT0-F1
#
_cell.length_a   1.000
_cell.length_b   1.000
_cell.length_c   1.000
_cell.angle_alpha   90.00
_cell.angle_beta   90.00
_cell.angle_gamma   90.00
#
_symmetry.space_group_name_H-M   'P 1'
#
loop_
_entity.id
_entity.type
_entity.pdbx_description
1 polymer ?
#
loop_
_entity_poly.entity_id
_entity_poly.type
_entity_poly.pdbx_seq_one_letter_code
_entity_poly.pdbx_strand_id
1 'polypeptide(L)'
;MPYSYRITKYDKVTSEGYLTSPPEEWTSFHEIDTPEKEKDYLEIENRSLNAIRTISECMNITQYKISELESHDSEEFFEGQEINTSNIENIARQILREKIWCKLISPNGEFHFGYDYYMYFLSNKCAPASISALSKNLTIQEYLSPYA
;
A
#
# COMPACT_ATOMS: atom_id res chain seq x y z
N MET A 1 -15.98 6.67 -1.48
CA MET A 1 -15.61 5.94 -2.72
C MET A 1 -16.29 4.57 -2.72
N PRO A 2 -17.13 4.21 -3.71
CA PRO A 2 -17.91 2.97 -3.73
C PRO A 2 -17.12 1.67 -3.92
N TYR A 3 -15.90 1.73 -4.48
CA TYR A 3 -15.06 0.54 -4.68
C TYR A 3 -13.90 0.54 -3.70
N SER A 4 -13.57 -0.62 -3.14
CA SER A 4 -12.48 -0.79 -2.17
C SER A 4 -11.81 -2.15 -2.34
N TYR A 5 -10.48 -2.14 -2.41
CA TYR A 5 -9.67 -3.32 -2.62
C TYR A 5 -8.58 -3.38 -1.57
N ARG A 6 -8.36 -4.57 -1.00
CA ARG A 6 -7.19 -4.88 -0.18
C ARG A 6 -6.10 -5.47 -1.07
N ILE A 7 -4.88 -4.98 -0.89
CA ILE A 7 -3.66 -5.33 -1.62
C ILE A 7 -2.62 -5.75 -0.57
N THR A 8 -2.02 -6.93 -0.71
CA THR A 8 -1.11 -7.47 0.31
C THR A 8 -0.14 -8.50 -0.26
N LYS A 9 0.94 -8.76 0.48
CA LYS A 9 1.94 -9.80 0.16
C LYS A 9 1.45 -11.21 0.45
N TYR A 10 0.51 -11.38 1.38
CA TYR A 10 0.03 -12.71 1.80
C TYR A 10 -0.80 -13.38 0.72
N ASP A 11 -0.47 -14.62 0.37
CA ASP A 11 -1.15 -15.40 -0.66
C ASP A 11 -1.82 -16.68 -0.12
N LYS A 12 -1.48 -17.09 1.10
CA LYS A 12 -2.10 -18.25 1.76
C LYS A 12 -3.43 -17.86 2.37
N VAL A 13 -4.41 -18.74 2.15
CA VAL A 13 -5.79 -18.55 2.61
C VAL A 13 -6.23 -19.78 3.38
N THR A 14 -6.87 -19.59 4.53
CA THR A 14 -7.48 -20.68 5.30
C THR A 14 -8.69 -21.25 4.55
N SER A 15 -9.20 -22.40 4.98
CA SER A 15 -10.45 -22.98 4.45
C SER A 15 -11.67 -22.04 4.58
N GLU A 16 -11.59 -21.07 5.49
CA GLU A 16 -12.64 -20.09 5.78
C GLU A 16 -12.47 -18.78 4.98
N GLY A 17 -11.40 -18.66 4.19
CA GLY A 17 -11.14 -17.47 3.37
C GLY A 17 -10.26 -16.41 4.02
N TYR A 18 -9.68 -16.66 5.20
CA TYR A 18 -8.81 -15.70 5.87
C TYR A 18 -7.38 -15.78 5.34
N LEU A 19 -6.74 -14.62 5.14
CA LEU A 19 -5.31 -14.58 4.82
C LEU A 19 -4.49 -14.99 6.03
N THR A 20 -3.41 -15.73 5.77
CA THR A 20 -2.52 -16.24 6.82
C THR A 20 -1.07 -16.21 6.34
N SER A 21 -0.15 -16.08 7.28
CA SER A 21 1.28 -16.20 7.06
C SER A 21 1.86 -17.28 7.99
N PRO A 22 2.96 -17.94 7.61
CA PRO A 22 3.75 -18.74 8.54
C PRO A 22 4.27 -17.88 9.72
N PRO A 23 4.49 -18.48 10.90
CA PRO A 23 5.10 -17.78 12.04
C PRO A 23 6.50 -17.18 11.77
N GLU A 24 7.23 -17.72 10.79
CA GLU A 24 8.56 -17.26 10.40
C GLU A 24 8.55 -16.11 9.37
N GLU A 25 7.40 -15.81 8.76
CA GLU A 25 7.26 -14.72 7.80
C GLU A 25 7.17 -13.39 8.54
N TRP A 26 8.03 -12.44 8.18
CA TRP A 26 8.06 -11.10 8.78
C TRP A 26 6.75 -10.36 8.51
N THR A 27 6.27 -9.60 9.49
CA THR A 27 5.09 -8.73 9.34
C THR A 27 5.42 -7.26 9.51
N SER A 28 6.56 -6.93 10.13
CA SER A 28 7.08 -5.57 10.27
C SER A 28 8.43 -5.36 9.58
N PHE A 29 8.69 -4.12 9.15
CA PHE A 29 10.04 -3.71 8.71
C PHE A 29 11.10 -3.90 9.80
N HIS A 30 10.72 -3.81 11.08
CA HIS A 30 11.64 -3.99 12.21
C HIS A 30 12.12 -5.44 12.40
N GLU A 31 11.49 -6.41 11.74
CA GLU A 31 11.90 -7.82 11.77
C GLU A 31 12.91 -8.20 10.69
N ILE A 32 13.26 -7.24 9.81
CA ILE A 32 14.21 -7.44 8.72
C ILE A 32 15.64 -7.33 9.28
N ASP A 33 16.16 -8.46 9.74
CA ASP A 33 17.43 -8.57 10.47
C ASP A 33 18.48 -9.46 9.79
N THR A 34 18.15 -10.04 8.64
CA THR A 34 19.07 -10.86 7.83
C THR A 34 19.11 -10.41 6.36
N PRO A 35 20.22 -10.68 5.64
CA PRO A 35 20.30 -10.39 4.20
C PRO A 35 19.23 -11.09 3.36
N GLU A 36 18.80 -12.30 3.75
CA GLU A 36 17.72 -13.03 3.07
C GLU A 36 16.38 -12.31 3.22
N LYS A 37 16.05 -11.86 4.43
CA LYS A 37 14.84 -11.05 4.69
C LYS A 37 14.93 -9.69 4.01
N GLU A 38 16.09 -9.06 3.97
CA GLU A 38 16.28 -7.77 3.29
C GLU A 38 15.99 -7.89 1.80
N LYS A 39 16.50 -8.95 1.15
CA LYS A 39 16.23 -9.22 -0.26
C LYS A 39 14.74 -9.43 -0.52
N ASP A 40 14.07 -10.23 0.31
CA ASP A 40 12.64 -10.49 0.22
C ASP A 40 11.81 -9.21 0.45
N TYR A 41 12.15 -8.42 1.46
CA TYR A 41 11.57 -7.11 1.73
C TYR A 41 11.68 -6.18 0.52
N LEU A 42 12.87 -6.06 -0.09
CA LEU A 42 13.06 -5.19 -1.26
C LEU A 42 12.19 -5.63 -2.45
N GLU A 43 11.95 -6.93 -2.60
CA GLU A 43 11.05 -7.44 -3.62
C GLU A 43 9.59 -7.05 -3.34
N ILE A 44 9.12 -7.18 -2.09
CA ILE A 44 7.78 -6.76 -1.68
C ILE A 44 7.61 -5.22 -1.76
N GLU A 45 8.59 -4.44 -1.29
CA GLU A 45 8.60 -2.98 -1.39
C GLU A 45 8.42 -2.56 -2.85
N ASN A 46 9.22 -3.10 -3.76
CA ASN A 46 9.12 -2.76 -5.18
C ASN A 46 7.78 -3.18 -5.82
N ARG A 47 7.21 -4.32 -5.42
CA ARG A 47 5.87 -4.74 -5.89
C ARG A 47 4.78 -3.78 -5.42
N SER A 48 4.82 -3.36 -4.15
CA SER A 48 3.88 -2.39 -3.58
C SER A 48 4.00 -1.02 -4.25
N LEU A 49 5.22 -0.51 -4.46
CA LEU A 49 5.47 0.73 -5.20
C LEU A 49 4.93 0.65 -6.64
N ASN A 50 5.18 -0.46 -7.33
CA ASN A 50 4.68 -0.67 -8.68
C ASN A 50 3.13 -0.74 -8.72
N ALA A 51 2.49 -1.31 -7.69
CA ALA A 51 1.04 -1.32 -7.58
C ALA A 51 0.48 0.10 -7.44
N ILE A 52 1.05 0.92 -6.55
CA ILE A 52 0.66 2.32 -6.37
C ILE A 52 0.79 3.08 -7.69
N ARG A 53 1.93 2.95 -8.38
CA ARG A 53 2.17 3.59 -9.68
C ARG A 53 1.16 3.16 -10.74
N THR A 54 1.01 1.85 -10.95
CA THR A 54 0.13 1.29 -11.99
C THR A 54 -1.33 1.70 -11.77
N ILE A 55 -1.79 1.67 -10.52
CA ILE A 55 -3.15 2.10 -10.16
C ILE A 55 -3.29 3.60 -10.39
N SER A 56 -2.32 4.43 -9.96
CA SER A 56 -2.35 5.88 -10.17
C SER A 56 -2.46 6.23 -11.65
N GLU A 57 -1.66 5.61 -12.51
CA GLU A 57 -1.69 5.79 -13.96
C GLU A 57 -3.06 5.40 -14.55
N CYS A 58 -3.59 4.23 -14.19
CA CYS A 58 -4.88 3.76 -14.69
C CYS A 58 -6.05 4.65 -14.24
N MET A 59 -5.92 5.27 -13.08
CA MET A 59 -6.91 6.16 -12.49
C MET A 59 -6.73 7.62 -12.92
N ASN A 60 -5.70 7.91 -13.73
CA ASN A 60 -5.29 9.26 -14.12
C ASN A 60 -5.08 10.18 -12.91
N ILE A 61 -4.47 9.64 -11.84
CA ILE A 61 -4.10 10.40 -10.66
C ILE A 61 -2.66 10.85 -10.85
N THR A 62 -2.43 12.16 -10.79
CA THR A 62 -1.08 12.77 -10.90
C THR A 62 -0.60 13.38 -9.60
N GLN A 63 -1.51 13.56 -8.64
CA GLN A 63 -1.24 14.18 -7.35
C GLN A 63 -2.10 13.53 -6.26
N TYR A 64 -1.54 13.43 -5.06
CA TYR A 64 -2.22 13.05 -3.84
C TYR A 64 -2.02 14.15 -2.81
N LYS A 65 -3.01 14.33 -1.94
CA LYS A 65 -2.87 15.09 -0.70
C LYS A 65 -2.57 14.11 0.43
N ILE A 66 -1.62 14.45 1.29
CA ILE A 66 -1.39 13.71 2.54
C ILE A 66 -2.54 14.00 3.50
N SER A 67 -3.09 12.96 4.11
CA SER A 67 -4.12 13.07 5.14
C SER A 67 -3.81 12.15 6.32
N GLU A 68 -4.16 12.57 7.53
CA GLU A 68 -3.95 11.80 8.78
C GLU A 68 -2.48 11.40 8.98
N LEU A 69 -1.55 12.34 8.79
CA LEU A 69 -0.12 12.09 8.97
C LEU A 69 0.23 11.82 10.45
N GLU A 70 0.84 10.67 10.69
CA GLU A 70 1.54 10.30 11.91
C GLU A 70 3.03 10.17 11.58
N SER A 71 3.87 10.93 12.28
CA SER A 71 5.32 10.96 12.08
C SER A 71 5.98 11.18 13.43
N HIS A 72 6.88 10.28 13.81
CA HIS A 72 7.63 10.43 15.06
C HIS A 72 8.82 11.40 14.91
N ASP A 73 9.46 11.47 13.73
CA ASP A 73 10.74 12.18 13.55
C ASP A 73 10.94 12.82 12.15
N SER A 74 9.96 12.76 11.23
CA SER A 74 10.12 13.29 9.87
C SER A 74 9.49 14.68 9.71
N GLU A 75 10.32 15.70 9.46
CA GLU A 75 9.91 17.04 9.02
C GLU A 75 9.70 17.14 7.49
N GLU A 76 10.02 16.08 6.73
CA GLU A 76 9.96 16.08 5.27
C GLU A 76 8.51 16.19 4.74
N PHE A 77 7.56 15.65 5.50
CA PHE A 77 6.14 15.59 5.13
C PHE A 77 5.28 16.31 6.16
N PHE A 78 4.20 16.95 5.70
CA PHE A 78 3.25 17.62 6.59
C PHE A 78 1.80 17.39 6.15
N GLU A 79 0.89 17.47 7.12
CA GLU A 79 -0.55 17.26 6.90
C GLU A 79 -1.07 18.21 5.81
N GLY A 80 -1.78 17.64 4.83
CA GLY A 80 -2.36 18.37 3.72
C GLY A 80 -1.39 18.77 2.61
N GLN A 81 -0.11 18.38 2.69
CA GLN A 81 0.84 18.53 1.60
C GLN A 81 0.35 17.83 0.33
N GLU A 82 0.51 18.49 -0.81
CA GLU A 82 0.30 17.88 -2.12
C GLU A 82 1.59 17.26 -2.64
N ILE A 83 1.52 15.99 -3.04
CA ILE A 83 2.63 15.19 -3.56
C ILE A 83 2.29 14.77 -4.99
N ASN A 84 3.18 15.06 -5.93
CA ASN A 84 3.08 14.53 -7.28
C ASN A 84 3.41 13.03 -7.31
N THR A 85 2.81 12.28 -8.23
CA THR A 85 3.17 10.88 -8.50
C THR A 85 4.66 10.62 -8.70
N SER A 86 5.46 11.60 -9.15
CA SER A 86 6.92 11.49 -9.21
C SER A 86 7.59 11.27 -7.85
N ASN A 87 6.97 11.76 -6.78
CA ASN A 87 7.46 11.68 -5.40
C ASN A 87 6.72 10.63 -4.56
N ILE A 88 5.75 9.93 -5.15
CA ILE A 88 4.92 8.94 -4.44
C ILE A 88 5.76 7.78 -3.90
N GLU A 89 6.84 7.42 -4.61
CA GLU A 89 7.72 6.35 -4.18
C GLU A 89 8.46 6.70 -2.89
N ASN A 90 8.87 7.96 -2.70
CA ASN A 90 9.55 8.36 -1.48
C ASN A 90 8.63 8.19 -0.27
N ILE A 91 7.45 8.81 -0.30
CA ILE A 91 6.51 8.72 0.83
C ILE A 91 6.05 7.27 1.07
N ALA A 92 5.75 6.51 0.01
CA ALA A 92 5.35 5.11 0.15
C ALA A 92 6.45 4.25 0.78
N ARG A 93 7.73 4.49 0.48
CA ARG A 93 8.85 3.81 1.17
C ARG A 93 8.91 4.18 2.64
N GLN A 94 8.69 5.44 3.02
CA GLN A 94 8.69 5.81 4.44
C GLN A 94 7.55 5.11 5.20
N ILE A 95 6.38 4.96 4.57
CA ILE A 95 5.24 4.24 5.15
C ILE A 95 5.53 2.74 5.29
N LEU A 96 6.01 2.09 4.23
CA LEU A 96 6.34 0.65 4.24
C LEU A 96 7.47 0.30 5.22
N ARG A 97 8.33 1.27 5.53
CA ARG A 97 9.41 1.15 6.53
C ARG A 97 8.98 1.59 7.93
N GLU A 98 7.68 1.81 8.15
CA GLU A 98 7.08 2.18 9.44
C GLU A 98 7.67 3.46 10.06
N LYS A 99 8.20 4.37 9.23
CA LYS A 99 8.76 5.65 9.71
C LYS A 99 7.68 6.72 9.88
N ILE A 100 6.65 6.63 9.05
CA ILE A 100 5.46 7.48 9.08
C ILE A 100 4.25 6.62 8.76
N TRP A 101 3.06 7.14 9.05
CA TRP A 101 1.80 6.63 8.55
C TRP A 101 0.97 7.80 8.02
N CYS A 102 0.29 7.62 6.90
CA CYS A 102 -0.69 8.58 6.40
C CYS A 102 -1.58 7.92 5.34
N LYS A 103 -2.66 8.61 4.97
CA LYS A 103 -3.45 8.33 3.77
C LYS A 103 -2.97 9.22 2.62
N LEU A 104 -3.06 8.68 1.40
CA LEU A 104 -2.81 9.42 0.17
C LEU A 104 -4.16 9.61 -0.54
N ILE A 105 -4.72 10.81 -0.49
CA ILE A 105 -6.08 11.08 -0.97
C ILE A 105 -6.08 11.86 -2.27
N SER A 106 -6.95 11.47 -3.21
CA SER A 106 -7.21 12.21 -4.44
C SER A 106 -8.70 12.08 -4.81
N PRO A 107 -9.26 12.96 -5.66
CA PRO A 107 -10.66 12.86 -6.06
C PRO A 107 -11.06 11.53 -6.74
N ASN A 108 -10.11 10.84 -7.38
CA ASN A 108 -10.37 9.62 -8.14
C ASN A 108 -9.96 8.33 -7.40
N GLY A 109 -9.13 8.44 -6.37
CA GLY A 109 -8.69 7.29 -5.60
C GLY A 109 -7.91 7.65 -4.34
N GLU A 110 -7.98 6.78 -3.35
CA GLU A 110 -7.30 6.92 -2.07
C GLU A 110 -6.48 5.67 -1.79
N PHE A 111 -5.25 5.83 -1.30
CA PHE A 111 -4.49 4.76 -0.70
C PHE A 111 -4.50 4.89 0.81
N HIS A 112 -4.92 3.81 1.48
CA HIS A 112 -4.80 3.66 2.93
C HIS A 112 -3.79 2.56 3.22
N PHE A 113 -3.04 2.71 4.29
CA PHE A 113 -2.05 1.73 4.72
C PHE A 113 -2.47 1.16 6.06
N GLY A 114 -2.46 -0.16 6.17
CA GLY A 114 -2.67 -0.87 7.42
C GLY A 114 -1.36 -1.46 7.94
N TYR A 115 -1.48 -2.13 9.08
CA TYR A 115 -0.41 -2.96 9.62
C TYR A 115 -0.07 -4.12 8.68
N ASP A 116 1.04 -4.80 8.96
CA ASP A 116 1.40 -6.08 8.36
C ASP A 116 1.40 -6.07 6.82
N TYR A 117 1.77 -4.95 6.20
CA TYR A 117 1.83 -4.78 4.74
C TYR A 117 0.47 -4.99 4.05
N TYR A 118 -0.62 -4.69 4.75
CA TYR A 118 -1.92 -4.47 4.14
C TYR A 118 -2.00 -3.06 3.58
N MET A 119 -2.32 -2.92 2.30
CA MET A 119 -2.64 -1.66 1.64
C MET A 119 -4.07 -1.73 1.11
N TYR A 120 -4.76 -0.61 1.08
CA TYR A 120 -6.11 -0.51 0.55
C TYR A 120 -6.17 0.57 -0.52
N PHE A 121 -6.86 0.27 -1.61
CA PHE A 121 -7.16 1.24 -2.65
C PHE A 121 -8.66 1.45 -2.74
N LEU A 122 -9.10 2.68 -2.53
CA LEU A 122 -10.49 3.09 -2.70
C LEU A 122 -10.62 3.87 -4.00
N SER A 123 -11.76 3.75 -4.68
CA SER A 123 -12.01 4.52 -5.89
C SER A 123 -13.48 4.83 -6.16
N ASN A 124 -13.70 5.92 -6.90
CA ASN A 124 -14.98 6.26 -7.50
C ASN A 124 -15.29 5.50 -8.80
N LYS A 125 -14.31 4.77 -9.35
CA LYS A 125 -14.49 3.91 -10.53
C LYS A 125 -14.19 2.47 -10.13
N CYS A 126 -14.92 1.53 -10.73
CA CYS A 126 -14.58 0.12 -10.60
C CYS A 126 -13.13 -0.05 -11.08
N ALA A 127 -12.30 -0.66 -10.25
CA ALA A 127 -10.88 -0.68 -10.56
C ALA A 127 -10.65 -1.41 -11.91
N PRO A 128 -9.82 -0.83 -12.78
CA PRO A 128 -9.68 -1.30 -14.15
C PRO A 128 -8.94 -2.64 -14.22
N ALA A 129 -8.91 -3.24 -15.41
CA ALA A 129 -8.19 -4.48 -15.73
C ALA A 129 -6.74 -4.55 -15.22
N SER A 130 -6.12 -3.44 -14.82
CA SER A 130 -4.81 -3.37 -14.18
C SER A 130 -4.73 -4.09 -12.82
N ILE A 131 -5.81 -4.19 -12.04
CA ILE A 131 -5.81 -5.03 -10.83
C ILE A 131 -5.52 -6.49 -11.20
N SER A 132 -6.06 -6.98 -12.32
CA SER A 132 -5.77 -8.34 -12.80
C SER A 132 -4.33 -8.53 -13.30
N ALA A 133 -3.65 -7.44 -13.69
CA ALA A 133 -2.23 -7.49 -14.06
C ALA A 133 -1.34 -7.50 -12.80
N LEU A 134 -1.74 -6.80 -11.74
CA LEU A 134 -1.03 -6.72 -10.46
C LEU A 134 -1.20 -7.99 -9.61
N SER A 135 -2.31 -8.72 -9.78
CA SER A 135 -2.61 -9.94 -9.03
C SER A 135 -1.62 -11.10 -9.25
N LYS A 136 -0.68 -10.96 -10.20
CA LYS A 136 0.40 -11.91 -10.41
C LYS A 136 1.49 -11.84 -9.34
N ASN A 137 1.59 -10.72 -8.61
CA ASN A 137 2.70 -10.46 -7.68
C ASN A 137 2.24 -10.06 -6.27
N LEU A 138 0.97 -9.68 -6.11
CA LEU A 138 0.33 -9.32 -4.86
C LEU A 138 -1.08 -9.92 -4.83
N THR A 139 -1.56 -10.25 -3.64
CA THR A 139 -2.96 -10.67 -3.47
C THR A 139 -3.85 -9.45 -3.44
N ILE A 140 -4.87 -9.44 -4.30
CA ILE A 140 -5.85 -8.35 -4.39
C ILE A 140 -7.27 -8.91 -4.29
N GLN A 141 -8.06 -8.36 -3.38
CA GLN A 141 -9.43 -8.80 -3.10
C GLN A 141 -10.34 -7.59 -2.85
N GLU A 142 -11.60 -7.68 -3.26
CA GLU A 142 -12.61 -6.71 -2.81
C GLU A 142 -12.72 -6.79 -1.29
N TYR A 143 -12.53 -5.65 -0.63
CA TYR A 143 -12.49 -5.57 0.82
C TYR A 143 -12.66 -4.11 1.24
N LEU A 144 -13.58 -3.85 2.17
CA LEU A 144 -13.76 -2.51 2.72
C LEU A 144 -12.57 -2.15 3.60
N SER A 145 -11.83 -1.11 3.21
CA SER A 145 -10.79 -0.54 4.06
C SER A 145 -11.31 -0.28 5.48
N PRO A 146 -10.60 -0.73 6.53
CA PRO A 146 -10.98 -0.45 7.91
C PRO A 146 -10.79 1.03 8.31
N TYR A 147 -10.11 1.80 7.44
CA TYR A 147 -9.84 3.23 7.60
C TYR A 147 -10.75 4.12 6.73
N ALA A 148 -11.81 3.58 6.14
CA ALA A 148 -12.73 4.29 5.23
C ALA A 148 -13.71 5.23 5.95
#